data_AF-M0M997-F1
#
_entry.id   AF-M0M997-F1
#
_cell.length_a   1.000
_cell.length_b   1.000
_cell.length_c   1.000
_cell.angle_alpha   90.00
_cell.angle_beta   90.00
_cell.angle_gamma   90.00
#
_symmetry.space_group_name_H-M   'P 1'
#
loop_
_entity.id
_entity.type
_entity.pdbx_description
1 polymer ?
#
loop_
_entity_poly.entity_id
_entity_poly.type
_entity_poly.pdbx_seq_one_letter_code
_entity_poly.pdbx_strand_id
1 'polypeptide(L)'
;MYAVVGCSECSHLWLLEGRSETTQCPRCGSRRAYEKRKKFVETEDANHARDVRASMLANRQGEGERFAELDSFDALEDEVGDGVVDDDEYLAESGLDVDAVEAAGDRDPRGPTRSGSKKEIVERALEELERPTEDEVVAYAGDRGVSATYVRDALEKLTRRGVVSESRGRYRKL
;
A
#
# COMPACT_ATOMS: atom_id res chain seq x y z
N MET A 1 2.18 13.96 -7.96
CA MET A 1 2.64 15.21 -7.33
C MET A 1 2.01 15.30 -5.95
N TYR A 2 2.87 15.49 -4.97
CA TYR A 2 2.60 15.59 -3.55
C TYR A 2 3.02 16.97 -3.05
N ALA A 3 2.26 17.52 -2.11
CA ALA A 3 2.56 18.79 -1.49
C ALA A 3 2.43 18.70 0.03
N VAL A 4 3.42 19.20 0.76
CA VAL A 4 3.29 19.44 2.21
C VAL A 4 2.65 20.79 2.41
N VAL A 5 1.49 20.82 3.05
CA VAL A 5 0.70 22.04 3.25
C VAL A 5 0.44 22.34 4.71
N GLY A 6 0.21 23.62 5.00
CA GLY A 6 -0.15 24.10 6.34
C GLY A 6 -1.52 24.74 6.42
N CYS A 7 -2.18 24.56 7.57
CA CYS A 7 -3.39 25.29 7.91
C CYS A 7 -3.02 26.68 8.46
N SER A 8 -3.62 27.74 7.92
CA SER A 8 -3.49 29.10 8.46
C SER A 8 -4.11 29.25 9.85
N GLU A 9 -5.16 28.46 10.14
CA GLU A 9 -5.94 28.61 11.37
C GLU A 9 -5.34 27.88 12.59
N CYS A 10 -4.76 26.70 12.38
CA CYS A 10 -4.27 25.86 13.47
C CYS A 10 -2.86 25.29 13.27
N SER A 11 -2.15 25.77 12.24
CA SER A 11 -0.76 25.40 11.92
C SER A 11 -0.49 23.91 11.71
N HIS A 12 -1.55 23.09 11.56
CA HIS A 12 -1.41 21.67 11.26
C HIS A 12 -0.75 21.48 9.89
N LEU A 13 0.19 20.52 9.81
CA LEU A 13 0.91 20.14 8.60
C LEU A 13 0.46 18.77 8.13
N TRP A 14 0.15 18.61 6.85
CA TRP A 14 -0.23 17.33 6.24
C TRP A 14 0.19 17.27 4.76
N LEU A 15 0.13 16.07 4.18
CA LEU A 15 0.41 15.83 2.77
C LEU A 15 -0.89 15.87 1.96
N LEU A 16 -0.82 16.45 0.78
CA LEU A 16 -1.88 16.36 -0.22
C LEU A 16 -1.34 15.65 -1.45
N GLU A 17 -2.14 14.73 -1.98
CA GLU A 17 -1.90 14.09 -3.26
C GLU A 17 -2.85 14.68 -4.31
N GLY A 18 -2.28 15.13 -5.43
CA GLY A 18 -3.05 15.51 -6.61
C GLY A 18 -3.61 16.93 -6.63
N ARG A 19 -4.59 17.14 -7.52
CA ARG A 19 -5.01 18.45 -8.07
C ARG A 19 -6.39 18.89 -7.58
N SER A 20 -6.79 18.48 -6.38
CA SER A 20 -8.10 18.87 -5.82
C SER A 20 -8.22 20.39 -5.79
N GLU A 21 -9.30 20.97 -6.31
CA GLU A 21 -9.49 22.43 -6.31
C GLU A 21 -9.57 22.99 -4.88
N THR A 22 -10.11 22.20 -3.95
CA THR A 22 -10.31 22.58 -2.55
C THR A 22 -9.76 21.54 -1.60
N THR A 23 -9.21 22.02 -0.49
CA THR A 23 -8.56 21.19 0.55
C THR A 23 -9.16 21.52 1.90
N GLN A 24 -9.36 20.50 2.73
CA GLN A 24 -9.85 20.65 4.10
C GLN A 24 -8.75 20.30 5.09
N CYS A 25 -8.56 21.13 6.12
CA CYS A 25 -7.63 20.80 7.19
C CYS A 25 -8.17 19.59 7.99
N PRO A 26 -7.42 18.49 8.14
CA PRO A 26 -7.89 17.31 8.86
C PRO A 26 -7.99 17.52 10.38
N ARG A 27 -7.37 18.58 10.92
CA ARG A 27 -7.41 18.90 12.36
C ARG A 27 -8.59 19.79 12.75
N CYS A 28 -8.78 20.93 12.07
CA CYS A 28 -9.80 21.92 12.43
C CYS A 28 -10.94 22.03 11.41
N GLY A 29 -10.91 21.27 10.33
CA GLY A 29 -11.98 21.27 9.31
C GLY A 29 -12.00 22.48 8.37
N SER A 30 -11.05 23.42 8.48
CA SER A 30 -11.07 24.66 7.69
C SER A 30 -10.95 24.41 6.17
N ARG A 31 -11.89 25.01 5.43
CA ARG A 31 -12.04 25.16 3.97
C ARG A 31 -11.00 26.04 3.27
N ARG A 32 -10.21 25.61 2.28
CA ARG A 32 -9.50 26.55 1.38
C ARG A 32 -9.13 25.96 0.03
N ALA A 33 -9.15 26.79 -1.02
CA ALA A 33 -8.67 26.41 -2.34
C ALA A 33 -7.20 25.96 -2.30
N TYR A 34 -6.84 24.91 -3.05
CA TYR A 34 -5.49 24.35 -3.10
C TYR A 34 -4.45 25.41 -3.48
N GLU A 35 -4.75 26.21 -4.51
CA GLU A 35 -3.88 27.30 -4.97
C GLU A 35 -3.55 28.30 -3.86
N LYS A 36 -4.51 28.56 -2.97
CA LYS A 36 -4.36 29.49 -1.85
C LYS A 36 -3.67 28.87 -0.63
N ARG A 37 -3.51 27.54 -0.56
CA ARG A 37 -2.76 26.90 0.54
C ARG A 37 -1.28 27.23 0.45
N LYS A 38 -0.66 27.42 1.62
CA LYS A 38 0.79 27.53 1.75
C LYS A 38 1.38 26.14 1.52
N LYS A 39 2.11 25.97 0.42
CA LYS A 39 2.93 24.78 0.14
C LYS A 39 4.33 25.03 0.69
N PHE A 40 4.86 24.08 1.43
CA PHE A 40 6.23 24.11 1.94
C PHE A 40 7.17 23.35 1.01
N VAL A 41 6.69 22.28 0.39
CA VAL A 41 7.34 21.57 -0.70
C VAL A 41 6.27 21.07 -1.66
N GLU A 42 6.62 21.00 -2.94
CA GLU A 42 5.88 20.29 -3.99
C GLU A 42 6.88 19.36 -4.69
N THR A 43 6.55 18.08 -4.80
CA THR A 43 7.46 17.04 -5.34
C THR A 43 6.65 15.95 -6.04
N GLU A 44 7.28 15.18 -6.90
CA GLU A 44 6.65 13.99 -7.51
C GLU A 44 6.81 12.73 -6.64
N ASP A 45 7.73 12.78 -5.67
CA ASP A 45 8.06 11.69 -4.76
C ASP A 45 7.29 11.83 -3.42
N ALA A 46 6.49 10.81 -3.09
CA ALA A 46 5.72 10.76 -1.86
C ALA A 46 6.60 10.71 -0.62
N ASN A 47 7.73 10.00 -0.68
CA ASN A 47 8.63 9.78 0.43
C ASN A 47 9.42 11.03 0.76
N HIS A 48 9.92 11.73 -0.26
CA HIS A 48 10.47 13.06 -0.06
C HIS A 48 9.47 14.03 0.61
N ALA A 49 8.19 13.98 0.26
CA ALA A 49 7.17 14.79 0.93
C ALA A 49 6.94 14.36 2.40
N ARG A 50 7.06 13.06 2.71
CA ARG A 50 7.00 12.54 4.09
C ARG A 50 8.18 13.05 4.92
N ASP A 51 9.40 12.96 4.38
CA ASP A 51 10.63 13.44 5.01
C ASP A 51 10.58 14.94 5.34
N VAL A 52 10.18 15.77 4.37
CA VAL A 52 10.06 17.22 4.59
C VAL A 52 9.04 17.52 5.70
N ARG A 53 7.89 16.85 5.70
CA ARG A 53 6.91 17.03 6.78
C ARG A 53 7.47 16.61 8.13
N ALA A 54 8.16 15.46 8.19
CA ALA A 54 8.75 14.94 9.43
C ALA A 54 9.82 15.90 9.97
N SER A 55 10.74 16.36 9.12
CA SER A 55 11.74 17.38 9.45
C SER A 55 11.10 18.65 10.01
N MET A 56 10.04 19.16 9.37
CA MET A 56 9.33 20.35 9.87
C MET A 56 8.67 20.14 11.24
N LEU A 57 8.16 18.95 11.52
CA LEU A 57 7.56 18.60 12.81
C LEU A 57 8.62 18.40 13.90
N ALA A 58 9.77 17.82 13.56
CA ALA A 58 10.91 17.68 14.45
C ALA A 58 11.48 19.05 14.85
N ASN A 59 11.74 19.91 13.86
CA ASN A 59 12.17 21.29 14.09
C ASN A 59 11.19 22.09 14.97
N ARG A 60 9.87 21.87 14.81
CA ARG A 60 8.85 22.51 15.65
C ARG A 60 8.92 22.07 17.13
N GLN A 61 9.41 20.87 17.39
CA GLN A 61 9.55 20.30 18.73
C GLN A 61 10.95 20.48 19.31
N GLY A 62 11.89 21.09 18.58
CA GLY A 62 13.28 21.23 18.99
C GLY A 62 14.14 19.98 18.73
N GLU A 63 13.60 18.97 18.05
CA GLU A 63 14.26 17.68 17.78
C GLU A 63 14.90 17.63 16.39
N GLY A 64 15.21 18.80 15.80
CA GLY A 64 15.72 18.89 14.42
C GLY A 64 17.07 18.19 14.22
N GLU A 65 17.96 18.27 15.21
CA GLU A 65 19.28 17.62 15.16
C GLU A 65 19.14 16.09 15.18
N ARG A 66 18.31 15.56 16.09
CA ARG A 66 18.04 14.11 16.15
C ARG A 66 17.39 13.59 14.86
N PHE A 67 16.51 14.37 14.25
CA PHE A 67 15.92 13.99 12.97
C PHE A 67 16.96 13.95 11.85
N ALA A 68 17.95 14.85 11.86
CA ALA A 68 19.01 14.86 10.85
C ALA A 68 19.97 13.66 10.94
N GLU A 69 19.96 12.95 12.07
CA GLU A 69 20.69 11.69 12.26
C GLU A 69 19.95 10.48 11.68
N LEU A 70 18.65 10.61 11.40
CA LEU A 70 17.86 9.54 10.80
C LEU A 70 18.07 9.49 9.28
N ASP A 71 18.00 8.28 8.73
CA ASP A 71 17.96 8.08 7.29
C ASP A 71 16.63 8.56 6.67
N SER A 72 16.61 8.70 5.35
CA SER A 72 15.40 9.06 4.60
C SER A 72 14.28 8.03 4.81
N PHE A 73 13.03 8.47 4.68
CA PHE A 73 11.84 7.62 4.89
C PHE A 73 11.91 6.27 4.17
N ASP A 74 12.40 6.24 2.93
CA ASP A 74 12.53 5.01 2.15
C ASP A 74 13.58 4.05 2.72
N ALA A 75 14.73 4.57 3.15
CA ALA A 75 15.79 3.76 3.74
C ALA A 75 15.39 3.17 5.09
N LEU A 76 14.51 3.86 5.83
CA LEU A 76 13.95 3.32 7.08
C LEU A 76 12.98 2.15 6.83
N GLU A 77 12.37 2.04 5.64
CA GLU A 77 11.53 0.87 5.29
C GLU A 77 12.37 -0.41 5.19
N ASP A 78 13.57 -0.30 4.61
CA ASP A 78 14.52 -1.43 4.51
C ASP A 78 14.97 -1.91 5.90
N GLU A 79 15.22 -1.00 6.85
CA GLU A 79 15.63 -1.35 8.23
C GLU A 79 14.52 -2.07 9.00
N VAL A 80 13.25 -1.67 8.81
CA VAL A 80 12.11 -2.32 9.45
C VAL A 80 11.88 -3.73 8.90
N GLY A 81 12.15 -3.97 7.62
CA GLY A 81 11.96 -5.29 6.99
C GLY A 81 12.78 -6.40 7.64
N ASP A 82 14.00 -6.09 8.10
CA ASP A 82 14.92 -7.07 8.68
C ASP A 82 14.84 -7.16 10.23
N GLY A 83 14.25 -6.16 10.89
CA GLY A 83 14.27 -6.01 12.35
C GLY A 83 12.98 -6.38 13.08
N VAL A 84 11.95 -6.87 12.38
CA VAL A 84 10.67 -7.27 12.98
C VAL A 84 10.66 -8.75 13.33
N VAL A 85 10.07 -9.07 14.48
CA VAL A 85 9.75 -10.46 14.86
C VAL A 85 8.73 -10.97 13.86
N ASP A 86 9.03 -12.08 13.20
CA ASP A 86 8.11 -12.70 12.25
C ASP A 86 6.87 -13.27 12.97
N ASP A 87 5.77 -13.46 12.24
CA ASP A 87 4.51 -13.93 12.83
C ASP A 87 4.67 -15.26 13.57
N ASP A 88 5.51 -16.17 13.06
CA ASP A 88 5.73 -17.49 13.66
C ASP A 88 6.54 -17.38 14.95
N GLU A 89 7.61 -16.58 14.95
CA GLU A 89 8.41 -16.26 16.12
C GLU A 89 7.56 -15.57 17.20
N TYR A 90 6.71 -14.61 16.82
CA TYR A 90 5.80 -13.94 17.74
C TYR A 90 4.80 -14.90 18.37
N LEU A 91 4.22 -15.80 17.57
CA LEU A 91 3.26 -16.81 18.04
C LEU A 91 3.94 -17.82 18.98
N ALA A 92 5.15 -18.28 18.64
CA ALA A 92 5.92 -19.20 19.46
C ALA A 92 6.34 -18.59 20.80
N GLU A 93 6.87 -17.36 20.80
CA GLU A 93 7.20 -16.58 22.00
C GLU A 93 5.97 -16.31 22.87
N SER A 94 4.80 -16.15 22.24
CA SER A 94 3.50 -16.02 22.92
C SER A 94 2.98 -17.34 23.49
N GLY A 95 3.72 -18.45 23.34
CA GLY A 95 3.35 -19.78 23.83
C GLY A 95 2.27 -20.48 23.00
N LEU A 96 2.07 -20.04 21.76
CA LEU A 96 1.14 -20.66 20.82
C LEU A 96 1.87 -21.66 19.92
N ASP A 97 1.19 -22.75 19.59
CA ASP A 97 1.66 -23.74 18.62
C ASP A 97 1.36 -23.22 17.21
N VAL A 98 2.43 -22.81 16.50
CA VAL A 98 2.37 -22.22 15.15
C VAL A 98 1.66 -23.16 14.17
N ASP A 99 2.01 -24.44 14.16
CA ASP A 99 1.43 -25.45 13.28
C ASP A 99 -0.08 -25.63 13.56
N ALA A 100 -0.46 -25.61 14.85
CA ALA A 100 -1.86 -25.72 15.24
C ALA A 100 -2.69 -24.48 14.84
N VAL A 101 -2.10 -23.29 14.94
CA VAL A 101 -2.72 -22.03 14.50
C VAL A 101 -2.89 -22.00 12.98
N GLU A 102 -1.87 -22.43 12.22
CA GLU A 102 -1.95 -22.58 10.77
C GLU A 102 -3.07 -23.51 10.35
N ALA A 103 -3.07 -24.73 10.91
CA ALA A 103 -4.08 -25.73 10.63
C ALA A 103 -5.49 -25.29 11.05
N ALA A 104 -5.63 -24.40 12.05
CA ALA A 104 -6.91 -23.83 12.41
C ALA A 104 -7.42 -22.83 11.36
N GLY A 105 -6.52 -22.04 10.76
CA GLY A 105 -6.84 -21.14 9.63
C GLY A 105 -7.29 -21.90 8.39
N ASP A 106 -6.65 -23.03 8.08
CA ASP A 106 -7.05 -23.89 6.95
C ASP A 106 -8.43 -24.55 7.13
N ARG A 107 -8.84 -24.76 8.38
CA ARG A 107 -10.15 -25.33 8.73
C ARG A 107 -11.29 -24.32 8.76
N ASP A 108 -11.00 -23.01 8.70
CA ASP A 108 -12.06 -22.02 8.57
C ASP A 108 -12.74 -22.22 7.20
N PRO A 109 -14.07 -22.43 7.13
CA PRO A 109 -14.79 -22.52 5.85
C PRO A 109 -14.69 -21.26 4.98
N ARG A 110 -14.18 -20.15 5.53
CA ARG A 110 -13.78 -18.94 4.79
C ARG A 110 -12.41 -19.05 4.12
N GLY A 111 -11.66 -20.12 4.40
CA GLY A 111 -10.30 -20.38 3.94
C GLY A 111 -9.23 -19.55 4.67
N PRO A 112 -7.95 -19.98 4.61
CA PRO A 112 -6.86 -19.22 5.21
C PRO A 112 -6.74 -17.85 4.52
N THR A 113 -6.65 -16.77 5.30
CA THR A 113 -6.33 -15.42 4.77
C THR A 113 -4.90 -15.32 4.24
N ARG A 114 -4.09 -16.37 4.39
CA ARG A 114 -2.69 -16.47 3.93
C ARG A 114 -2.52 -16.41 2.40
N SER A 115 -3.60 -16.37 1.62
CA SER A 115 -3.52 -16.22 0.17
C SER A 115 -3.84 -14.80 -0.32
N GLY A 116 -3.98 -13.81 0.55
CA GLY A 116 -4.23 -12.44 0.11
C GLY A 116 -5.63 -12.21 -0.45
N SER A 117 -5.94 -10.97 -0.82
CA SER A 117 -7.24 -10.62 -1.40
C SER A 117 -7.48 -11.39 -2.72
N LYS A 118 -8.74 -11.59 -3.10
CA LYS A 118 -9.08 -12.21 -4.40
C LYS A 118 -8.36 -11.55 -5.58
N LYS A 119 -8.04 -10.26 -5.47
CA LYS A 119 -7.26 -9.49 -6.44
C LYS A 119 -5.78 -9.91 -6.42
N GLU A 120 -5.16 -10.01 -5.25
CA GLU A 120 -3.78 -10.46 -5.08
C GLU A 120 -3.58 -11.90 -5.60
N ILE A 121 -4.57 -12.77 -5.43
CA ILE A 121 -4.53 -14.13 -6.01
C ILE A 121 -4.46 -14.08 -7.54
N VAL A 122 -5.26 -13.22 -8.18
CA VAL A 122 -5.25 -13.05 -9.64
C VAL A 122 -3.95 -12.39 -10.12
N GLU A 123 -3.43 -11.40 -9.38
CA GLU A 123 -2.19 -10.71 -9.74
C GLU A 123 -0.96 -11.63 -9.61
N ARG A 124 -0.93 -12.46 -8.57
CA ARG A 124 0.11 -13.49 -8.39
C ARG A 124 0.05 -14.56 -9.48
N ALA A 125 -1.16 -14.99 -9.90
CA ALA A 125 -1.30 -15.89 -11.04
C ALA A 125 -0.68 -15.31 -12.32
N LEU A 126 -0.77 -13.99 -12.52
CA LEU A 126 -0.19 -13.28 -13.65
C LEU A 126 1.32 -13.05 -13.54
N GLU A 127 1.89 -13.17 -12.34
CA GLU A 127 3.33 -13.09 -12.09
C GLU A 127 4.01 -14.45 -12.20
N GLU A 128 3.38 -15.49 -11.63
CA GLU A 128 3.95 -16.84 -11.56
C GLU A 128 3.77 -17.62 -12.88
N LEU A 129 2.67 -17.40 -13.61
CA LEU A 129 2.42 -18.07 -14.88
C LEU A 129 3.03 -17.28 -16.03
N GLU A 130 3.79 -17.97 -16.88
CA GLU A 130 4.38 -17.36 -18.07
C GLU A 130 3.34 -17.20 -19.18
N ARG A 131 2.80 -15.99 -19.32
CA ARG A 131 1.81 -15.62 -20.34
C ARG A 131 0.55 -16.49 -20.32
N PRO A 132 -0.21 -16.53 -19.20
CA PRO A 132 -1.33 -17.43 -19.05
C PRO A 132 -2.52 -17.03 -19.90
N THR A 133 -3.36 -18.00 -20.21
CA THR A 133 -4.74 -17.84 -20.66
C THR A 133 -5.64 -17.45 -19.51
N GLU A 134 -6.84 -16.97 -19.85
CA GLU A 134 -7.91 -16.79 -18.87
C GLU A 134 -8.18 -18.09 -18.09
N ASP A 135 -8.28 -19.21 -18.79
CA ASP A 135 -8.59 -20.51 -18.17
C ASP A 135 -7.50 -20.96 -17.21
N GLU A 136 -6.22 -20.72 -17.53
CA GLU A 136 -5.09 -21.00 -16.63
C GLU A 136 -5.12 -20.12 -15.38
N VAL A 137 -5.48 -18.83 -15.51
CA VAL A 137 -5.65 -17.94 -14.34
C VAL A 137 -6.87 -18.36 -13.51
N VAL A 138 -7.97 -18.76 -14.16
CA VAL A 138 -9.18 -19.27 -13.49
C VAL A 138 -8.88 -20.55 -12.72
N ALA A 139 -8.11 -21.48 -13.30
CA ALA A 139 -7.71 -22.70 -12.62
C ALA A 139 -6.84 -22.40 -11.39
N TYR A 140 -5.80 -21.57 -11.56
CA TYR A 140 -4.90 -21.18 -10.47
C TYR A 140 -5.64 -20.51 -9.30
N ALA A 141 -6.56 -19.60 -9.61
CA ALA A 141 -7.32 -18.86 -8.62
C ALA A 141 -8.47 -19.70 -8.02
N GLY A 142 -9.01 -20.64 -8.80
CA GLY A 142 -10.03 -21.60 -8.37
C GLY A 142 -9.52 -22.54 -7.28
N ASP A 143 -8.28 -23.03 -7.41
CA ASP A 143 -7.60 -23.83 -6.39
C ASP A 143 -7.44 -23.08 -5.05
N ARG A 144 -7.54 -21.73 -5.10
CA ARG A 144 -7.44 -20.81 -3.97
C ARG A 144 -8.77 -20.17 -3.59
N GLY A 145 -9.89 -20.72 -4.07
CA GLY A 145 -11.25 -20.31 -3.66
C GLY A 145 -11.80 -19.05 -4.35
N VAL A 146 -11.18 -18.58 -5.45
CA VAL A 146 -11.69 -17.46 -6.24
C VAL A 146 -12.62 -17.97 -7.36
N SER A 147 -13.79 -17.35 -7.50
CA SER A 147 -14.74 -17.76 -8.55
C SER A 147 -14.27 -17.32 -9.94
N ALA A 148 -14.54 -18.15 -10.95
CA ALA A 148 -14.20 -17.86 -12.35
C ALA A 148 -14.77 -16.50 -12.83
N THR A 149 -16.00 -16.16 -12.41
CA THR A 149 -16.61 -14.86 -12.71
C THR A 149 -15.79 -13.69 -12.17
N TYR A 150 -15.29 -13.81 -10.94
CA TYR A 150 -14.46 -12.76 -10.35
C TYR A 150 -13.13 -12.60 -11.12
N VAL A 151 -12.50 -13.70 -11.50
CA VAL A 151 -11.25 -13.70 -12.27
C VAL A 151 -11.42 -12.97 -13.59
N ARG A 152 -12.48 -13.28 -14.34
CA ARG A 152 -12.81 -12.62 -15.61
C ARG A 152 -12.99 -11.11 -15.45
N ASP A 153 -13.81 -10.70 -14.48
CA ASP A 153 -14.03 -9.28 -14.17
C ASP A 153 -12.73 -8.57 -13.75
N ALA A 154 -11.85 -9.27 -13.03
CA ALA A 154 -10.57 -8.74 -12.59
C ALA A 154 -9.60 -8.55 -13.78
N LEU A 155 -9.48 -9.55 -14.66
CA LEU A 155 -8.65 -9.48 -15.87
C LEU A 155 -9.10 -8.35 -16.80
N GLU A 156 -10.41 -8.19 -17.00
CA GLU A 156 -10.97 -7.08 -17.78
C GLU A 156 -10.58 -5.72 -17.17
N LYS A 157 -10.76 -5.55 -15.86
CA LYS A 157 -10.41 -4.30 -15.16
C LYS A 157 -8.92 -4.01 -15.20
N LEU A 158 -8.06 -5.01 -15.02
CA LEU A 158 -6.60 -4.85 -15.06
C LEU A 158 -6.13 -4.48 -16.46
N THR A 159 -6.72 -5.08 -17.49
CA THR A 159 -6.44 -4.75 -18.90
C THR A 159 -6.88 -3.32 -19.22
N ARG A 160 -8.09 -2.94 -18.80
CA ARG A 160 -8.61 -1.58 -19.00
C ARG A 160 -7.76 -0.50 -18.31
N ARG A 161 -7.11 -0.84 -17.19
CA ARG A 161 -6.23 0.06 -16.44
C ARG A 161 -4.79 0.09 -16.98
N GLY A 162 -4.45 -0.77 -17.94
CA GLY A 162 -3.10 -0.87 -18.47
C GLY A 162 -2.09 -1.51 -17.52
N VAL A 163 -2.56 -2.27 -16.52
CA VAL A 163 -1.70 -3.04 -15.59
C VAL A 163 -1.31 -4.39 -16.21
N VAL A 164 -2.17 -4.91 -17.09
CA VAL A 164 -1.97 -6.16 -17.81
C VAL A 164 -2.25 -5.90 -19.28
N SER A 165 -1.47 -6.52 -20.14
CA SER A 165 -1.74 -6.59 -21.58
C SER A 165 -2.34 -7.94 -21.93
N GLU A 166 -3.40 -7.92 -22.73
CA GLU A 166 -3.97 -9.12 -23.34
C GLU A 166 -3.58 -9.13 -24.83
N SER A 167 -3.06 -10.26 -25.30
CA SER A 167 -2.80 -10.50 -26.72
C SER A 167 -3.12 -11.94 -27.09
N ARG A 168 -4.12 -12.12 -27.96
CA ARG A 168 -4.55 -13.43 -28.50
C ARG A 168 -4.96 -14.43 -27.41
N GLY A 169 -5.70 -13.97 -26.41
CA GLY A 169 -6.15 -14.74 -25.26
C GLY A 169 -5.04 -15.08 -24.27
N ARG A 170 -3.90 -14.38 -24.31
CA ARG A 170 -2.80 -14.53 -23.36
C ARG A 170 -2.54 -13.21 -22.64
N TYR A 171 -2.42 -13.28 -21.32
CA TYR A 171 -2.19 -12.13 -20.45
C TYR A 171 -0.71 -11.98 -20.13
N ARG A 172 -0.23 -10.74 -20.01
CA ARG A 172 1.12 -10.43 -19.54
C ARG A 172 1.05 -9.19 -18.67
N LYS A 173 1.58 -9.26 -17.44
CA LYS A 173 1.74 -8.10 -16.57
C LYS A 173 2.72 -7.09 -17.18
N LEU A 174 2.33 -5.82 -17.18
CA LEU A 174 3.11 -4.70 -17.74
C LEU A 174 4.02 -4.07 -16.71
#